data_AF-A0ABC9CM71-F1
#
_entry.id   AF-A0ABC9CM71-F1
#
_cell.length_a   1.000
_cell.length_b   1.000
_cell.length_c   1.000
_cell.angle_alpha   90.00
_cell.angle_beta   90.00
_cell.angle_gamma   90.00
#
_symmetry.space_group_name_H-M   'P 1'
#
loop_
_entity.id
_entity.type
_entity.pdbx_description
1 polymer ?
#
loop_
_entity_poly.entity_id
_entity_poly.type
_entity_poly.pdbx_seq_one_letter_code
_entity_poly.pdbx_strand_id
1 'polypeptide(L)'
;MMSRSVMKASMTSMSLCLVICCQVLGAVATGCKSQQKVPPAIFMFGDGTLDVSNNNYLNYTDDWGEPNRANHPYYGIDFPNSEPTGRFSNGYNIADFIAMAMGLEISPPAYLSLTSPISVKDFTGVNYASEGGRIWNYSILVDDSEVTIPLLRQLDYFADTKAQMAPQLGNHQLRKLLSKSLFLISVGSKDIFHISTFTVRPRPINNTAYVSKLVTSFGASMETLYNEGARKFAVINIPPIGCAPGMRGKAVGRRSHHFGPGGCDETLNELVVEFNDGLRRLLYSLSSKLDGLRYSIGDFYGFSNGTFANPGASGT
;
A
#
# COMPACT_ATOMS: atom_id res chain seq x y z
N MET A 1 -18.34 25.70 76.93
CA MET A 1 -18.17 26.93 76.11
C MET A 1 -17.09 26.68 75.06
N MET A 2 -17.47 26.12 73.91
CA MET A 2 -16.57 26.13 72.74
C MET A 2 -16.53 27.56 72.19
N SER A 3 -15.33 28.13 72.13
CA SER A 3 -15.10 29.52 71.76
C SER A 3 -15.61 29.80 70.34
N ARG A 4 -16.33 30.92 70.18
CA ARG A 4 -16.90 31.41 68.90
C ARG A 4 -15.88 31.49 67.75
N SER A 5 -14.57 31.48 68.03
CA SER A 5 -13.51 31.41 67.01
C SER A 5 -13.39 30.04 66.33
N VAL A 6 -13.69 28.94 67.02
CA VAL A 6 -13.53 27.57 66.47
C VAL A 6 -14.65 27.25 65.46
N MET A 7 -15.88 27.73 65.70
CA MET A 7 -17.00 27.58 64.77
C MET A 7 -16.81 28.37 63.47
N LYS A 8 -16.22 29.58 63.54
CA LYS A 8 -15.95 30.39 62.34
C LYS A 8 -14.90 29.74 61.42
N ALA A 9 -13.83 29.18 61.99
CA ALA A 9 -12.79 28.50 61.22
C ALA A 9 -13.30 27.21 60.54
N SER A 10 -14.18 26.46 61.21
CA SER A 10 -14.81 25.26 60.65
C SER A 10 -15.77 25.57 59.49
N MET A 11 -16.58 26.64 59.61
CA MET A 11 -17.46 27.08 58.51
C MET A 11 -16.68 27.59 57.30
N THR A 12 -15.60 28.35 57.50
CA THR A 12 -14.75 28.81 56.38
C THR A 12 -14.03 27.67 55.68
N SER A 13 -13.59 26.64 56.42
CA SER A 13 -12.95 25.46 55.83
C SER A 13 -13.93 24.61 55.02
N MET A 14 -15.19 24.49 55.47
CA MET A 14 -16.22 23.72 54.78
C MET A 14 -16.72 24.44 53.52
N SER A 15 -16.83 25.77 53.55
CA SER A 15 -17.12 26.58 52.36
C SER A 15 -15.99 26.58 51.33
N LEU A 16 -14.72 26.56 51.76
CA LEU A 16 -13.57 26.48 50.86
C LEU A 16 -13.48 25.10 50.18
N CYS A 17 -13.76 24.01 50.91
CA CYS A 17 -13.83 22.67 50.32
C CYS A 17 -14.99 22.50 49.33
N LEU A 18 -16.16 23.11 49.59
CA LEU A 18 -17.29 23.04 48.66
C LEU A 18 -17.01 23.81 47.35
N VAL A 19 -16.36 24.97 47.44
CA VAL A 19 -15.99 25.78 46.26
C VAL A 19 -14.90 25.09 45.43
N ILE A 20 -13.91 24.47 46.07
CA ILE A 20 -12.88 23.70 45.37
C ILE A 20 -13.49 22.44 44.73
N CYS A 21 -14.44 21.77 45.39
CA CYS A 21 -15.12 20.59 44.82
C CYS A 21 -16.00 20.97 43.61
N CYS A 22 -16.70 22.11 43.63
CA CYS A 22 -17.45 22.62 42.48
C CYS A 22 -16.56 23.10 41.31
N GLN A 23 -15.36 23.61 41.59
CA GLN A 23 -14.38 23.99 40.56
C GLN A 23 -13.71 22.75 39.92
N VAL A 24 -13.50 21.69 40.70
CA VAL A 24 -12.96 20.41 40.20
C VAL A 24 -14.02 19.62 39.43
N LEU A 25 -15.31 19.71 39.78
CA LEU A 25 -16.40 19.09 39.01
C LEU A 25 -16.80 19.90 37.76
N GLY A 26 -16.61 21.22 37.75
CA GLY A 26 -16.86 22.09 36.59
C GLY A 26 -15.79 22.01 35.49
N ALA A 27 -14.58 21.53 35.81
CA ALA A 27 -13.47 21.43 34.87
C ALA A 27 -13.42 20.10 34.07
N VAL A 28 -14.34 19.15 34.33
CA VAL A 28 -14.37 17.83 33.65
C VAL A 28 -15.46 17.74 32.57
N ALA A 29 -16.19 18.84 32.30
CA ALA A 29 -17.30 18.85 31.34
C ALA A 29 -17.04 19.67 30.06
N THR A 30 -15.79 20.02 29.76
CA THR A 30 -15.38 20.35 28.39
C THR A 30 -14.59 19.19 27.83
N GLY A 31 -15.31 18.07 27.65
CA GLY A 31 -14.90 17.07 26.68
C GLY A 31 -14.78 17.77 25.34
N CYS A 32 -13.55 18.16 24.99
CA CYS A 32 -13.19 18.40 23.61
C CYS A 32 -13.53 17.07 22.94
N LYS A 33 -14.69 17.00 22.27
CA LYS A 33 -14.96 15.94 21.32
C LYS A 33 -13.80 16.09 20.35
N SER A 34 -12.75 15.28 20.54
CA SER A 34 -11.78 14.99 19.49
C SER A 34 -12.65 14.71 18.30
N GLN A 35 -12.71 15.64 17.34
CA GLN A 35 -13.37 15.42 16.07
C GLN A 35 -12.70 14.17 15.55
N GLN A 36 -13.37 13.03 15.66
CA GLN A 36 -12.85 11.75 15.25
C GLN A 36 -12.53 11.94 13.78
N LYS A 37 -11.24 12.08 13.50
CA LYS A 37 -10.76 12.61 12.23
C LYS A 37 -11.06 11.51 11.24
N VAL A 38 -12.09 11.71 10.41
CA VAL A 38 -12.50 10.73 9.42
C VAL A 38 -11.24 10.34 8.63
N PRO A 39 -10.85 9.05 8.64
CA PRO A 39 -9.68 8.59 7.92
C PRO A 39 -9.74 9.01 6.45
N PRO A 40 -8.61 9.38 5.82
CA PRO A 40 -8.62 9.65 4.39
C PRO A 40 -8.94 8.37 3.62
N ALA A 41 -9.65 8.49 2.51
CA ALA A 41 -9.79 7.38 1.59
C ALA A 41 -8.41 6.97 1.03
N ILE A 42 -8.25 5.70 0.71
CA ILE A 42 -7.00 5.13 0.19
C ILE A 42 -7.25 4.48 -1.17
N PHE A 43 -6.52 4.92 -2.19
CA PHE A 43 -6.51 4.27 -3.51
C PHE A 43 -5.23 3.46 -3.63
N MET A 44 -5.34 2.14 -3.84
CA MET A 44 -4.20 1.23 -3.79
C MET A 44 -3.92 0.63 -5.17
N PHE A 45 -2.66 0.67 -5.60
CA PHE A 45 -2.20 0.17 -6.90
C PHE A 45 -0.99 -0.72 -6.67
N GLY A 46 -0.90 -1.86 -7.35
CA GLY A 46 0.22 -2.74 -7.07
C GLY A 46 0.16 -4.14 -7.63
N ASP A 47 1.09 -4.95 -7.12
CA ASP A 47 1.13 -6.39 -7.29
C ASP A 47 0.48 -7.13 -6.10
N GLY A 48 0.75 -8.44 -5.95
CA GLY A 48 0.18 -9.27 -4.89
C GLY A 48 0.53 -8.84 -3.46
N THR A 49 1.52 -7.95 -3.28
CA THR A 49 1.81 -7.34 -1.97
C THR A 49 0.67 -6.49 -1.42
N LEU A 50 -0.16 -5.95 -2.32
CA LEU A 50 -1.33 -5.13 -1.97
C LEU A 50 -2.65 -5.75 -2.45
N ASP A 51 -2.66 -6.82 -3.24
CA ASP A 51 -3.90 -7.44 -3.72
C ASP A 51 -4.74 -8.02 -2.55
N VAL A 52 -6.01 -7.62 -2.51
CA VAL A 52 -6.97 -8.01 -1.48
C VAL A 52 -8.12 -8.86 -2.02
N SER A 53 -8.13 -9.21 -3.31
CA SER A 53 -8.94 -10.26 -3.96
C SER A 53 -9.21 -10.01 -5.45
N ASN A 54 -8.60 -9.01 -6.11
CA ASN A 54 -8.92 -8.72 -7.52
C ASN A 54 -8.68 -9.95 -8.40
N ASN A 55 -7.61 -10.72 -8.14
CA ASN A 55 -7.29 -11.94 -8.88
C ASN A 55 -8.36 -13.04 -8.79
N ASN A 56 -9.24 -13.01 -7.79
CA ASN A 56 -10.33 -13.99 -7.68
C ASN A 56 -11.39 -13.81 -8.77
N TYR A 57 -11.46 -12.62 -9.39
CA TYR A 57 -12.45 -12.26 -10.41
C TYR A 57 -11.92 -12.38 -11.84
N LEU A 58 -10.65 -12.73 -12.01
CA LEU A 58 -10.04 -12.95 -13.31
C LEU A 58 -10.39 -14.35 -13.83
N ASN A 59 -10.59 -14.47 -15.14
CA ASN A 59 -10.96 -15.73 -15.78
C ASN A 59 -9.74 -16.51 -16.25
N TYR A 60 -9.92 -17.82 -16.42
CA TYR A 60 -9.01 -18.66 -17.17
C TYR A 60 -8.87 -18.14 -18.61
N THR A 61 -7.65 -18.19 -19.16
CA THR A 61 -7.40 -17.96 -20.58
C THR A 61 -6.68 -19.16 -21.20
N ASP A 62 -6.97 -19.47 -22.46
CA ASP A 62 -6.36 -20.62 -23.14
C ASP A 62 -4.83 -20.47 -23.28
N ASP A 63 -4.34 -19.23 -23.44
CA ASP A 63 -2.91 -18.95 -23.68
C ASP A 63 -2.08 -18.86 -22.38
N TRP A 64 -2.68 -18.44 -21.27
CA TRP A 64 -1.96 -18.16 -20.02
C TRP A 64 -2.43 -18.97 -18.81
N GLY A 65 -3.53 -19.72 -18.97
CA GLY A 65 -4.05 -20.63 -17.98
C GLY A 65 -4.85 -19.95 -16.88
N GLU A 66 -4.82 -20.54 -15.69
CA GLU A 66 -5.52 -20.00 -14.52
C GLU A 66 -4.76 -18.82 -13.89
N PRO A 67 -5.45 -17.71 -13.55
CA PRO A 67 -4.89 -16.68 -12.71
C PRO A 67 -4.41 -17.24 -11.37
N ASN A 68 -3.31 -16.70 -10.85
CA ASN A 68 -2.91 -17.01 -9.49
C ASN A 68 -3.96 -16.45 -8.53
N ARG A 69 -4.51 -17.31 -7.66
CA ARG A 69 -5.50 -16.92 -6.65
C ARG A 69 -5.03 -17.36 -5.26
N ALA A 70 -5.41 -16.59 -4.25
CA ALA A 70 -5.14 -16.87 -2.85
C ALA A 70 -6.44 -17.12 -2.04
N ASN A 71 -7.47 -17.64 -2.71
CA ASN A 71 -8.78 -17.98 -2.13
C ASN A 71 -8.96 -19.49 -1.89
N HIS A 72 -7.87 -20.16 -1.53
CA HIS A 72 -7.83 -21.60 -1.29
C HIS A 72 -6.99 -21.92 -0.03
N PRO A 73 -6.98 -23.18 0.46
CA PRO A 73 -6.26 -23.56 1.68
C PRO A 73 -4.79 -23.09 1.68
N TYR A 74 -4.23 -22.93 2.90
CA TYR A 74 -2.93 -22.33 3.23
C TYR A 74 -2.88 -20.80 3.23
N TYR A 75 -3.81 -20.12 2.56
CA TYR A 75 -4.04 -18.68 2.71
C TYR A 75 -5.11 -18.41 3.77
N GLY A 76 -5.02 -17.24 4.42
CA GLY A 76 -6.05 -16.76 5.37
C GLY A 76 -6.20 -17.52 6.69
N ILE A 77 -5.29 -18.45 7.04
CA ILE A 77 -5.30 -19.20 8.31
C ILE A 77 -5.42 -18.27 9.54
N ASP A 78 -4.68 -17.17 9.53
CA ASP A 78 -4.63 -16.16 10.60
C ASP A 78 -5.55 -14.95 10.32
N PHE A 79 -6.31 -14.98 9.24
CA PHE A 79 -7.36 -13.99 9.00
C PHE A 79 -8.55 -14.25 9.93
N PRO A 80 -9.38 -13.24 10.28
CA PRO A 80 -10.63 -13.50 11.00
C PRO A 80 -11.43 -14.65 10.41
N ASN A 81 -11.86 -15.59 11.26
CA ASN A 81 -12.55 -16.83 10.91
C ASN A 81 -11.74 -17.86 10.11
N SER A 82 -10.42 -17.66 9.94
CA SER A 82 -9.51 -18.55 9.20
C SER A 82 -9.93 -18.79 7.75
N GLU A 83 -10.45 -17.76 7.08
CA GLU A 83 -10.97 -17.84 5.71
C GLU A 83 -9.95 -17.33 4.67
N PRO A 84 -9.77 -18.04 3.54
CA PRO A 84 -8.91 -17.59 2.47
C PRO A 84 -9.59 -16.48 1.66
N THR A 85 -9.17 -15.24 1.86
CA THR A 85 -9.86 -14.08 1.26
C THR A 85 -9.39 -13.71 -0.15
N GLY A 86 -8.33 -14.33 -0.68
CA GLY A 86 -7.64 -13.83 -1.88
C GLY A 86 -6.46 -12.89 -1.61
N ARG A 87 -6.09 -12.67 -0.34
CA ARG A 87 -4.83 -12.01 0.03
C ARG A 87 -3.70 -13.02 -0.09
N PHE A 88 -2.59 -12.65 -0.73
CA PHE A 88 -1.39 -13.50 -0.85
C PHE A 88 -0.58 -13.54 0.46
N SER A 89 -1.26 -13.93 1.54
CA SER A 89 -0.78 -13.99 2.92
C SER A 89 -1.55 -15.06 3.70
N ASN A 90 -0.99 -15.55 4.80
CA ASN A 90 -1.72 -16.36 5.77
C ASN A 90 -2.76 -15.54 6.56
N GLY A 91 -2.76 -14.21 6.46
CA GLY A 91 -3.75 -13.35 7.11
C GLY A 91 -3.88 -12.00 6.40
N TYR A 92 -3.85 -10.92 7.19
CA TYR A 92 -3.74 -9.57 6.65
C TYR A 92 -2.47 -9.41 5.80
N ASN A 93 -2.54 -8.57 4.77
CA ASN A 93 -1.39 -8.17 3.96
C ASN A 93 -1.00 -6.71 4.25
N ILE A 94 -0.01 -6.18 3.51
CA ILE A 94 0.50 -4.82 3.70
C ILE A 94 -0.61 -3.76 3.51
N ALA A 95 -1.55 -3.98 2.59
CA ALA A 95 -2.67 -3.07 2.35
C ALA A 95 -3.53 -2.89 3.62
N ASP A 96 -3.83 -3.99 4.31
CA ASP A 96 -4.62 -3.96 5.55
C ASP A 96 -3.89 -3.22 6.67
N PHE A 97 -2.62 -3.56 6.90
CA PHE A 97 -1.83 -2.93 7.96
C PHE A 97 -1.68 -1.42 7.76
N ILE A 98 -1.46 -0.97 6.52
CA ILE A 98 -1.42 0.46 6.20
C ILE A 98 -2.79 1.10 6.41
N ALA A 99 -3.88 0.48 5.96
CA ALA A 99 -5.22 1.01 6.16
C ALA A 99 -5.59 1.14 7.65
N MET A 100 -5.28 0.12 8.46
CA MET A 100 -5.46 0.13 9.91
C MET A 100 -4.63 1.22 10.59
N ALA A 101 -3.36 1.38 10.20
CA ALA A 101 -2.51 2.46 10.70
C ALA A 101 -3.03 3.86 10.32
N MET A 102 -3.78 3.96 9.22
CA MET A 102 -4.45 5.19 8.77
C MET A 102 -5.81 5.43 9.45
N GLY A 103 -6.27 4.50 10.30
CA GLY A 103 -7.51 4.59 11.07
C GLY A 103 -8.73 3.95 10.42
N LEU A 104 -8.57 3.21 9.32
CA LEU A 104 -9.63 2.35 8.77
C LEU A 104 -9.71 1.04 9.56
N GLU A 105 -10.83 0.33 9.45
CA GLU A 105 -10.96 -1.01 10.04
C GLU A 105 -10.16 -2.06 9.26
N ILE A 106 -10.13 -1.94 7.94
CA ILE A 106 -9.42 -2.83 7.01
C ILE A 106 -9.11 -2.07 5.70
N SER A 107 -8.31 -2.67 4.82
CA SER A 107 -8.08 -2.14 3.47
C SER A 107 -9.39 -1.88 2.72
N PRO A 108 -9.42 -0.88 1.82
CA PRO A 108 -10.52 -0.73 0.88
C PRO A 108 -10.72 -2.00 0.02
N PRO A 109 -11.95 -2.25 -0.46
CA PRO A 109 -12.28 -3.45 -1.21
C PRO A 109 -11.58 -3.50 -2.57
N ALA A 110 -11.40 -4.71 -3.10
CA ALA A 110 -10.95 -4.94 -4.47
C ALA A 110 -11.93 -4.32 -5.47
N TYR A 111 -11.43 -3.61 -6.49
CA TYR A 111 -12.25 -2.96 -7.51
C TYR A 111 -13.23 -3.93 -8.17
N LEU A 112 -12.77 -5.13 -8.55
CA LEU A 112 -13.61 -6.13 -9.23
C LEU A 112 -14.68 -6.76 -8.33
N SER A 113 -14.63 -6.53 -7.01
CA SER A 113 -15.67 -6.94 -6.06
C SER A 113 -16.80 -5.92 -5.90
N LEU A 114 -16.63 -4.70 -6.43
CA LEU A 114 -17.56 -3.59 -6.22
C LEU A 114 -18.83 -3.74 -7.07
N THR A 115 -19.96 -3.35 -6.48
CA THR A 115 -21.21 -3.16 -7.23
C THR A 115 -21.21 -1.82 -7.93
N SER A 116 -21.81 -1.76 -9.12
CA SER A 116 -22.04 -0.51 -9.86
C SER A 116 -23.47 0.00 -9.66
N PRO A 117 -23.70 1.30 -9.36
CA PRO A 117 -22.68 2.34 -9.19
C PRO A 117 -21.96 2.25 -7.84
N ILE A 118 -20.68 2.64 -7.81
CA ILE A 118 -19.89 2.73 -6.57
C ILE A 118 -20.52 3.76 -5.61
N SER A 119 -20.86 3.33 -4.39
CA SER A 119 -21.39 4.22 -3.36
C SER A 119 -20.30 5.15 -2.81
N VAL A 120 -20.63 6.45 -2.70
CA VAL A 120 -19.76 7.44 -2.02
C VAL A 120 -20.04 7.59 -0.53
N LYS A 121 -21.10 6.94 -0.03
CA LYS A 121 -21.42 6.89 1.40
C LYS A 121 -20.45 5.92 2.09
N ASP A 122 -19.85 6.36 3.20
CA ASP A 122 -18.88 5.61 4.00
C ASP A 122 -17.67 5.11 3.17
N PHE A 123 -17.32 5.86 2.12
CA PHE A 123 -16.28 5.49 1.16
C PHE A 123 -14.88 5.53 1.79
N THR A 124 -14.22 4.38 1.82
CA THR A 124 -12.87 4.21 2.37
C THR A 124 -11.78 4.18 1.30
N GLY A 125 -12.16 4.15 0.02
CA GLY A 125 -11.24 4.03 -1.10
C GLY A 125 -11.52 2.80 -1.96
N VAL A 126 -10.55 2.43 -2.79
CA VAL A 126 -10.60 1.24 -3.66
C VAL A 126 -9.20 0.66 -3.84
N ASN A 127 -9.13 -0.68 -3.88
CA ASN A 127 -7.90 -1.39 -4.17
C ASN A 127 -7.92 -1.97 -5.60
N TYR A 128 -6.98 -1.53 -6.43
CA TYR A 128 -6.79 -1.94 -7.82
C TYR A 128 -5.63 -2.92 -7.99
N ALA A 129 -4.85 -3.20 -6.94
CA ALA A 129 -3.71 -4.08 -7.00
C ALA A 129 -4.11 -5.52 -7.37
N SER A 130 -3.21 -6.22 -8.06
CA SER A 130 -3.47 -7.56 -8.60
C SER A 130 -2.19 -8.37 -8.56
N GLU A 131 -2.25 -9.61 -8.07
CA GLU A 131 -1.08 -10.48 -8.16
C GLU A 131 -0.63 -10.70 -9.59
N GLY A 132 0.68 -10.54 -9.79
CA GLY A 132 1.29 -10.52 -11.12
C GLY A 132 1.38 -9.13 -11.74
N GLY A 133 0.78 -8.11 -11.12
CA GLY A 133 0.75 -6.73 -11.60
C GLY A 133 2.14 -6.18 -11.94
N ARG A 134 2.25 -5.56 -13.12
CA ARG A 134 3.51 -5.05 -13.68
C ARG A 134 3.41 -3.57 -14.04
N ILE A 135 4.55 -2.89 -13.98
CA ILE A 135 4.70 -1.51 -14.48
C ILE A 135 4.79 -1.51 -16.00
N TRP A 136 5.46 -2.51 -16.60
CA TRP A 136 5.86 -2.58 -18.01
C TRP A 136 4.73 -2.17 -18.96
N ASN A 137 4.99 -1.11 -19.74
CA ASN A 137 4.39 -0.85 -21.06
C ASN A 137 5.51 -0.32 -21.97
N TYR A 138 5.99 -1.13 -22.92
CA TYR A 138 7.12 -0.72 -23.78
C TYR A 138 6.69 0.04 -25.03
N SER A 139 5.50 0.67 -25.04
CA SER A 139 4.92 1.51 -26.10
C SER A 139 3.85 0.81 -26.97
N ILE A 140 2.77 0.27 -26.40
CA ILE A 140 1.66 -0.48 -27.07
C ILE A 140 1.88 -2.01 -27.07
N LEU A 141 2.08 -2.60 -25.90
CA LEU A 141 1.68 -3.97 -25.64
C LEU A 141 1.02 -3.97 -24.26
N VAL A 142 -0.30 -4.11 -24.25
CA VAL A 142 -1.05 -4.43 -23.03
C VAL A 142 -0.60 -5.83 -22.62
N ASP A 143 -0.42 -6.08 -21.32
CA ASP A 143 -0.40 -7.45 -20.82
C ASP A 143 -1.79 -8.04 -21.12
N ASP A 144 -1.90 -8.69 -22.28
CA ASP A 144 -3.11 -9.31 -22.81
C ASP A 144 -3.32 -10.71 -22.23
N SER A 145 -2.53 -11.08 -21.22
CA SER A 145 -2.69 -12.36 -20.57
C SER A 145 -4.03 -12.50 -19.88
N GLU A 146 -4.63 -11.37 -19.48
CA GLU A 146 -5.88 -11.24 -18.71
C GLU A 146 -5.91 -12.02 -17.38
N VAL A 147 -4.80 -12.69 -17.03
CA VAL A 147 -4.60 -13.43 -15.77
C VAL A 147 -3.97 -12.57 -14.66
N THR A 148 -3.71 -11.29 -14.96
CA THR A 148 -3.27 -10.25 -14.02
C THR A 148 -3.78 -8.88 -14.48
N ILE A 149 -3.82 -7.89 -13.59
CA ILE A 149 -4.20 -6.51 -13.89
C ILE A 149 -2.92 -5.66 -13.90
N PRO A 150 -2.33 -5.31 -15.06
CA PRO A 150 -1.14 -4.47 -15.13
C PRO A 150 -1.43 -3.05 -14.63
N LEU A 151 -0.42 -2.33 -14.14
CA LEU A 151 -0.58 -1.00 -13.52
C LEU A 151 -1.37 -0.02 -14.40
N LEU A 152 -1.18 -0.07 -15.72
CA LEU A 152 -1.93 0.79 -16.64
C LEU A 152 -3.44 0.51 -16.61
N ARG A 153 -3.85 -0.77 -16.58
CA ARG A 153 -5.27 -1.15 -16.44
C ARG A 153 -5.81 -0.78 -15.05
N GLN A 154 -4.96 -0.79 -14.02
CA GLN A 154 -5.35 -0.30 -12.68
C GLN A 154 -5.65 1.20 -12.70
N LEU A 155 -4.93 1.99 -13.50
CA LEU A 155 -5.23 3.42 -13.72
C LEU A 155 -6.58 3.62 -14.42
N ASP A 156 -6.91 2.76 -15.40
CA ASP A 156 -8.21 2.80 -16.08
C ASP A 156 -9.35 2.53 -15.08
N TYR A 157 -9.22 1.52 -14.21
CA TYR A 157 -10.20 1.26 -13.15
C TYR A 157 -10.34 2.40 -12.15
N PHE A 158 -9.26 3.13 -11.88
CA PHE A 158 -9.33 4.35 -11.09
C PHE A 158 -10.08 5.47 -11.82
N ALA A 159 -9.85 5.67 -13.12
CA ALA A 159 -10.59 6.62 -13.92
C ALA A 159 -12.09 6.29 -13.95
N ASP A 160 -12.44 5.00 -14.09
CA ASP A 160 -13.83 4.53 -14.02
C ASP A 160 -14.46 4.78 -12.65
N THR A 161 -13.71 4.52 -11.57
CA THR A 161 -14.16 4.82 -10.20
C THR A 161 -14.49 6.30 -10.06
N LYS A 162 -13.59 7.17 -10.51
CA LYS A 162 -13.78 8.63 -10.49
C LYS A 162 -15.00 9.06 -11.32
N ALA A 163 -15.19 8.47 -12.50
CA ALA A 163 -16.33 8.75 -13.37
C ALA A 163 -17.67 8.39 -12.70
N GLN A 164 -17.74 7.26 -11.99
CA GLN A 164 -18.95 6.86 -11.25
C GLN A 164 -19.23 7.73 -10.02
N MET A 165 -18.19 8.26 -9.37
CA MET A 165 -18.33 9.16 -8.22
C MET A 165 -18.74 10.58 -8.62
N ALA A 166 -18.39 11.03 -9.83
CA ALA A 166 -18.60 12.42 -10.26
C ALA A 166 -20.08 12.88 -10.24
N PRO A 167 -21.06 12.10 -10.72
CA PRO A 167 -22.48 12.47 -10.62
C PRO A 167 -23.00 12.56 -9.18
N GLN A 168 -22.40 11.82 -8.25
CA GLN A 168 -22.84 11.76 -6.85
C GLN A 168 -22.28 12.89 -5.99
N LEU A 169 -21.02 13.30 -6.24
CA LEU A 169 -20.31 14.29 -5.44
C LEU A 169 -20.25 15.68 -6.09
N GLY A 170 -20.28 15.74 -7.42
CA GLY A 170 -19.91 16.91 -8.19
C GLY A 170 -18.40 17.19 -8.18
N ASN A 171 -17.94 17.95 -9.19
CA ASN A 171 -16.52 18.15 -9.49
C ASN A 171 -15.70 18.73 -8.32
N HIS A 172 -16.26 19.70 -7.57
CA HIS A 172 -15.53 20.33 -6.48
C HIS A 172 -15.28 19.37 -5.32
N GLN A 173 -16.31 18.65 -4.87
CA GLN A 173 -16.21 17.70 -3.76
C GLN A 173 -15.33 16.51 -4.13
N LEU A 174 -15.43 16.02 -5.37
CA LEU A 174 -14.57 14.95 -5.88
C LEU A 174 -13.09 15.34 -5.88
N ARG A 175 -12.72 16.52 -6.40
CA ARG A 175 -11.33 17.02 -6.32
C ARG A 175 -10.83 17.15 -4.89
N LYS A 176 -11.69 17.60 -3.98
CA LYS A 176 -11.36 17.71 -2.55
C LYS A 176 -11.14 16.34 -1.90
N LEU A 177 -11.92 15.34 -2.27
CA LEU A 177 -11.75 13.95 -1.82
C LEU A 177 -10.41 13.41 -2.32
N LEU A 178 -10.15 13.45 -3.63
CA LEU A 178 -8.94 12.90 -4.24
C LEU A 178 -7.68 13.58 -3.70
N SER A 179 -7.63 14.91 -3.63
CA SER A 179 -6.46 15.65 -3.11
C SER A 179 -6.17 15.38 -1.62
N LYS A 180 -7.16 14.95 -0.85
CA LYS A 180 -6.99 14.59 0.57
C LYS A 180 -6.67 13.11 0.80
N SER A 181 -7.00 12.26 -0.16
CA SER A 181 -6.82 10.81 -0.13
C SER A 181 -5.34 10.40 -0.24
N LEU A 182 -5.03 9.17 0.18
CA LEU A 182 -3.72 8.56 0.02
C LEU A 182 -3.72 7.67 -1.22
N PHE A 183 -2.68 7.76 -2.04
CA PHE A 183 -2.44 6.89 -3.19
C PHE A 183 -1.27 5.98 -2.84
N LEU A 184 -1.56 4.73 -2.46
CA LEU A 184 -0.58 3.73 -2.05
C LEU A 184 -0.17 2.88 -3.26
N ILE A 185 1.14 2.76 -3.51
CA ILE A 185 1.65 2.08 -4.70
C ILE A 185 2.80 1.14 -4.31
N SER A 186 2.70 -0.13 -4.70
CA SER A 186 3.74 -1.15 -4.48
C SER A 186 3.77 -2.10 -5.68
N VAL A 187 4.75 -1.92 -6.57
CA VAL A 187 4.81 -2.66 -7.85
C VAL A 187 6.23 -2.63 -8.42
N GLY A 188 6.52 -3.54 -9.35
CA GLY A 188 7.80 -3.64 -10.06
C GLY A 188 8.55 -4.94 -9.78
N SER A 189 8.20 -5.66 -8.70
CA SER A 189 8.83 -6.94 -8.35
C SER A 189 8.68 -7.96 -9.49
N LYS A 190 7.47 -8.02 -10.09
CA LYS A 190 7.15 -8.93 -11.19
C LYS A 190 7.87 -8.56 -12.49
N ASP A 191 8.06 -7.26 -12.75
CA ASP A 191 8.85 -6.77 -13.88
C ASP A 191 10.31 -7.23 -13.76
N ILE A 192 10.92 -7.05 -12.58
CA ILE A 192 12.31 -7.45 -12.34
C ILE A 192 12.46 -8.99 -12.38
N PHE A 193 11.52 -9.74 -11.80
CA PHE A 193 11.49 -11.19 -11.98
C PHE A 193 11.43 -11.58 -13.46
N HIS A 194 10.59 -10.92 -14.25
CA HIS A 194 10.46 -11.20 -15.68
C HIS A 194 11.76 -10.97 -16.44
N ILE A 195 12.54 -9.92 -16.13
CA ILE A 195 13.90 -9.74 -16.68
C ILE A 195 14.79 -10.93 -16.31
N SER A 196 14.72 -11.42 -15.08
CA SER A 196 15.62 -12.47 -14.62
C SER A 196 15.29 -13.87 -15.16
N THR A 197 14.00 -14.15 -15.41
CA THR A 197 13.51 -15.48 -15.79
C THR A 197 13.18 -15.60 -17.28
N PHE A 198 12.69 -14.54 -17.92
CA PHE A 198 12.15 -14.56 -19.28
C PHE A 198 12.95 -13.71 -20.28
N THR A 199 14.25 -13.50 -20.05
CA THR A 199 15.10 -13.02 -21.15
C THR A 199 15.08 -14.04 -22.28
N VAL A 200 14.20 -13.76 -23.24
CA VAL A 200 14.38 -13.86 -24.68
C VAL A 200 15.86 -14.05 -24.95
N ARG A 201 16.25 -15.21 -25.49
CA ARG A 201 17.58 -15.35 -26.04
C ARG A 201 17.61 -14.50 -27.32
N PRO A 202 18.51 -13.51 -27.44
CA PRO A 202 19.60 -13.14 -26.53
C PRO A 202 19.17 -12.13 -25.46
N ARG A 203 19.73 -12.27 -24.24
CA ARG A 203 19.59 -11.31 -23.13
C ARG A 203 19.76 -9.89 -23.68
N PRO A 204 18.88 -8.92 -23.34
CA PRO A 204 19.12 -7.54 -23.70
C PRO A 204 20.51 -7.17 -23.18
N ILE A 205 21.35 -6.69 -24.10
CA ILE A 205 22.78 -6.42 -23.89
C ILE A 205 23.00 -5.39 -22.76
N ASN A 206 21.93 -4.73 -22.28
CA ASN A 206 21.97 -3.69 -21.27
C ASN A 206 20.74 -3.73 -20.33
N ASN A 207 20.85 -4.46 -19.20
CA ASN A 207 19.81 -4.52 -18.16
C ASN A 207 19.51 -3.15 -17.52
N THR A 208 20.51 -2.27 -17.42
CA THR A 208 20.35 -0.90 -16.89
C THR A 208 19.43 -0.06 -17.77
N ALA A 209 19.52 -0.19 -19.10
CA ALA A 209 18.60 0.49 -20.02
C ALA A 209 17.15 0.05 -19.78
N TYR A 210 16.92 -1.21 -19.41
CA TYR A 210 15.59 -1.71 -19.08
C TYR A 210 15.07 -1.14 -17.75
N VAL A 211 15.88 -1.19 -16.69
CA VAL A 211 15.49 -0.61 -15.38
C VAL A 211 15.16 0.87 -15.52
N SER A 212 15.97 1.62 -16.27
CA SER A 212 15.69 3.03 -16.57
C SER A 212 14.34 3.23 -17.27
N LYS A 213 13.97 2.36 -18.22
CA LYS A 213 12.65 2.42 -18.89
C LYS A 213 11.52 2.13 -17.92
N LEU A 214 11.70 1.17 -17.03
CA LEU A 214 10.72 0.82 -16.00
C LEU A 214 10.44 2.00 -15.06
N VAL A 215 11.49 2.69 -14.62
CA VAL A 215 11.38 3.91 -13.81
C VAL A 215 10.64 5.00 -14.58
N THR A 216 10.96 5.21 -15.88
CA THR A 216 10.24 6.18 -16.72
C THR A 216 8.75 5.84 -16.84
N SER A 217 8.40 4.58 -17.10
CA SER A 217 7.01 4.13 -17.17
C SER A 217 6.26 4.33 -15.85
N PHE A 218 6.90 4.02 -14.72
CA PHE A 218 6.33 4.32 -13.39
C PHE A 218 6.08 5.82 -13.21
N GLY A 219 7.03 6.66 -13.64
CA GLY A 219 6.87 8.12 -13.62
C GLY A 219 5.66 8.61 -14.40
N ALA A 220 5.43 8.07 -15.59
CA ALA A 220 4.25 8.39 -16.38
C ALA A 220 2.94 8.00 -15.66
N SER A 221 2.89 6.83 -15.02
CA SER A 221 1.74 6.42 -14.21
C SER A 221 1.46 7.39 -13.05
N MET A 222 2.51 7.89 -12.39
CA MET A 222 2.41 8.87 -11.31
C MET A 222 1.90 10.22 -11.80
N GLU A 223 2.38 10.69 -12.95
CA GLU A 223 1.90 11.92 -13.59
C GLU A 223 0.43 11.80 -14.00
N THR A 224 0.00 10.66 -14.54
CA THR A 224 -1.41 10.37 -14.83
C THR A 224 -2.27 10.50 -13.57
N LEU A 225 -1.92 9.82 -12.48
CA LEU A 225 -2.66 9.93 -11.21
C LEU A 225 -2.71 11.37 -10.69
N TYR A 226 -1.59 12.10 -10.78
CA TYR A 226 -1.52 13.50 -10.38
C TYR A 226 -2.48 14.37 -11.20
N ASN A 227 -2.52 14.20 -12.51
CA ASN A 227 -3.43 14.89 -13.42
C ASN A 227 -4.90 14.56 -13.11
N GLU A 228 -5.16 13.34 -12.65
CA GLU A 228 -6.50 12.89 -12.25
C GLU A 228 -6.95 13.43 -10.87
N GLY A 229 -6.04 14.03 -10.09
CA GLY A 229 -6.35 14.72 -8.83
C GLY A 229 -5.61 14.20 -7.60
N ALA A 230 -4.75 13.18 -7.76
CA ALA A 230 -3.91 12.67 -6.68
C ALA A 230 -2.87 13.70 -6.24
N ARG A 231 -2.66 13.83 -4.93
CA ARG A 231 -1.66 14.75 -4.36
C ARG A 231 -0.75 14.12 -3.30
N LYS A 232 -1.16 13.03 -2.67
CA LYS A 232 -0.40 12.36 -1.61
C LYS A 232 -0.12 10.92 -2.02
N PHE A 233 1.15 10.62 -2.24
CA PHE A 233 1.59 9.31 -2.70
C PHE A 233 2.41 8.61 -1.61
N ALA A 234 2.06 7.36 -1.29
CA ALA A 234 2.92 6.48 -0.53
C ALA A 234 3.41 5.39 -1.47
N VAL A 235 4.73 5.30 -1.66
CA VAL A 235 5.33 4.31 -2.55
C VAL A 235 6.16 3.34 -1.72
N ILE A 236 5.92 2.05 -1.86
CA ILE A 236 6.72 1.01 -1.22
C ILE A 236 7.74 0.52 -2.25
N ASN A 237 9.03 0.58 -1.91
CA ASN A 237 10.07 0.12 -2.82
C ASN A 237 10.15 -1.42 -2.85
N ILE A 238 10.88 -1.97 -3.82
CA ILE A 238 10.93 -3.42 -4.02
C ILE A 238 11.88 -4.05 -2.97
N PRO A 239 11.48 -5.11 -2.26
CA PRO A 239 12.36 -5.82 -1.31
C PRO A 239 13.47 -6.60 -2.04
N PRO A 240 14.47 -7.17 -1.35
CA PRO A 240 15.50 -8.03 -1.96
C PRO A 240 14.90 -9.35 -2.50
N ILE A 241 14.22 -9.28 -3.64
CA ILE A 241 13.50 -10.41 -4.25
C ILE A 241 14.43 -11.53 -4.73
N GLY A 242 15.73 -11.28 -4.88
CA GLY A 242 16.76 -12.32 -5.06
C GLY A 242 16.83 -13.30 -3.90
N CYS A 243 16.39 -12.87 -2.71
CA CYS A 243 16.31 -13.70 -1.50
C CYS A 243 14.95 -14.38 -1.31
N ALA A 244 13.99 -14.20 -2.21
CA ALA A 244 12.69 -14.87 -2.11
C ALA A 244 12.86 -16.40 -2.08
N PRO A 245 12.02 -17.16 -1.35
CA PRO A 245 12.16 -18.61 -1.22
C PRO A 245 12.29 -19.34 -2.55
N GLY A 246 11.51 -18.95 -3.57
CA GLY A 246 11.58 -19.53 -4.91
C GLY A 246 12.92 -19.28 -5.62
N MET A 247 13.61 -18.17 -5.33
CA MET A 247 14.95 -17.90 -5.87
C MET A 247 16.03 -18.67 -5.10
N ARG A 248 15.95 -18.72 -3.77
CA ARG A 248 16.86 -19.52 -2.95
C ARG A 248 16.78 -21.01 -3.28
N GLY A 249 15.57 -21.52 -3.55
CA GLY A 249 15.37 -22.90 -4.01
C GLY A 249 16.08 -23.21 -5.33
N LYS A 250 16.21 -22.24 -6.24
CA LYS A 250 16.96 -22.41 -7.52
C LYS A 250 18.49 -22.46 -7.32
N ALA A 251 18.99 -21.91 -6.22
CA ALA A 251 20.41 -21.99 -5.86
C ALA A 251 20.81 -23.40 -5.42
N VAL A 252 19.85 -24.14 -4.82
CA VAL A 252 20.09 -25.52 -4.36
C VAL A 252 20.39 -26.43 -5.55
N GLY A 253 21.61 -26.99 -5.57
CA GLY A 253 22.06 -27.89 -6.64
C GLY A 253 22.69 -27.21 -7.86
N ARG A 254 22.78 -25.88 -7.89
CA ARG A 254 23.46 -25.13 -8.97
C ARG A 254 24.65 -24.33 -8.42
N ARG A 255 25.87 -24.66 -8.86
CA ARG A 255 27.03 -23.77 -8.71
C ARG A 255 26.95 -22.68 -9.77
N SER A 256 26.22 -21.61 -9.50
CA SER A 256 26.20 -20.42 -10.36
C SER A 256 26.87 -19.26 -9.63
N HIS A 257 27.68 -18.48 -10.34
CA HIS A 257 28.42 -17.34 -9.80
C HIS A 257 27.52 -16.18 -9.34
N HIS A 258 26.22 -16.21 -9.67
CA HIS A 258 25.25 -15.17 -9.28
C HIS A 258 24.62 -15.39 -7.90
N PHE A 259 24.74 -16.59 -7.31
CA PHE A 259 24.20 -16.85 -5.98
C PHE A 259 25.25 -16.55 -4.90
N GLY A 260 24.92 -15.64 -3.98
CA GLY A 260 25.76 -15.33 -2.82
C GLY A 260 25.75 -16.44 -1.75
N PRO A 261 26.58 -16.34 -0.70
CA PRO A 261 26.66 -17.33 0.39
C PRO A 261 25.33 -17.61 1.10
N GLY A 262 24.36 -16.68 1.07
CA GLY A 262 23.00 -16.85 1.63
C GLY A 262 22.00 -17.55 0.69
N GLY A 263 22.42 -17.88 -0.53
CA GLY A 263 21.58 -18.44 -1.58
C GLY A 263 20.69 -17.41 -2.30
N CYS A 264 20.89 -16.12 -2.05
CA CYS A 264 20.20 -15.05 -2.78
C CYS A 264 20.80 -14.88 -4.18
N ASP A 265 19.96 -14.54 -5.17
CA ASP A 265 20.41 -14.10 -6.49
C ASP A 265 20.86 -12.64 -6.41
N GLU A 266 22.17 -12.40 -6.39
CA GLU A 266 22.72 -11.05 -6.19
C GLU A 266 22.55 -10.17 -7.43
N THR A 267 22.58 -10.76 -8.63
CA THR A 267 22.30 -10.02 -9.86
C THR A 267 20.85 -9.53 -9.87
N LEU A 268 19.91 -10.30 -9.31
CA LEU A 268 18.54 -9.82 -9.15
C LEU A 268 18.44 -8.67 -8.15
N ASN A 269 19.14 -8.79 -7.02
CA ASN A 269 19.18 -7.75 -6.00
C ASN A 269 19.84 -6.46 -6.49
N GLU A 270 20.86 -6.54 -7.35
CA GLU A 270 21.48 -5.37 -8.00
C GLU A 270 20.48 -4.60 -8.86
N LEU A 271 19.65 -5.30 -9.65
CA LEU A 271 18.60 -4.66 -10.45
C LEU A 271 17.53 -3.99 -9.59
N VAL A 272 17.19 -4.61 -8.45
CA VAL A 272 16.27 -4.03 -7.46
C VAL A 272 16.84 -2.74 -6.89
N VAL A 273 18.12 -2.74 -6.50
CA VAL A 273 18.80 -1.55 -5.98
C VAL A 273 18.80 -0.45 -7.04
N GLU A 274 19.13 -0.77 -8.30
CA GLU A 274 19.12 0.18 -9.40
C GLU A 274 17.72 0.80 -9.61
N PHE A 275 16.67 -0.02 -9.59
CA PHE A 275 15.28 0.43 -9.71
C PHE A 275 14.86 1.32 -8.52
N ASN A 276 15.12 0.88 -7.29
CA ASN A 276 14.76 1.61 -6.07
C ASN A 276 15.47 2.98 -5.99
N ASP A 277 16.73 3.04 -6.42
CA ASP A 277 17.48 4.29 -6.55
C ASP A 277 16.89 5.21 -7.63
N GLY A 278 16.48 4.64 -8.77
CA GLY A 278 15.78 5.36 -9.82
C GLY A 278 14.44 5.93 -9.34
N LEU A 279 13.67 5.13 -8.61
CA LEU A 279 12.40 5.51 -8.00
C LEU A 279 12.57 6.70 -7.04
N ARG A 280 13.59 6.67 -6.17
CA ARG A 280 13.90 7.77 -5.25
C ARG A 280 14.18 9.09 -5.99
N ARG A 281 15.01 9.03 -7.04
CA ARG A 281 15.34 10.21 -7.88
C ARG A 281 14.11 10.73 -8.61
N LEU A 282 13.31 9.83 -9.17
CA LEU A 282 12.08 10.15 -9.88
C LEU A 282 11.08 10.87 -8.98
N LEU A 283 10.77 10.32 -7.80
CA LEU A 283 9.81 10.90 -6.87
C LEU A 283 10.25 12.28 -6.38
N TYR A 284 11.54 12.46 -6.12
CA TYR A 284 12.11 13.77 -5.83
C TYR A 284 11.89 14.75 -6.99
N SER A 285 12.25 14.35 -8.22
CA SER A 285 12.02 15.17 -9.42
C SER A 285 10.56 15.56 -9.61
N LEU A 286 9.63 14.61 -9.47
CA LEU A 286 8.18 14.87 -9.59
C LEU A 286 7.71 15.86 -8.53
N SER A 287 8.12 15.70 -7.27
CA SER A 287 7.73 16.63 -6.20
C SER A 287 8.26 18.06 -6.40
N SER A 288 9.41 18.21 -7.06
CA SER A 288 9.96 19.53 -7.37
C SER A 288 9.25 20.24 -8.53
N LYS A 289 8.57 19.47 -9.40
CA LYS A 289 7.91 19.97 -10.61
C LYS A 289 6.40 20.11 -10.48
N LEU A 290 5.77 19.28 -9.65
CA LEU A 290 4.32 19.15 -9.56
C LEU A 290 3.82 19.75 -8.25
N ASP A 291 3.20 20.92 -8.34
CA ASP A 291 2.74 21.67 -7.17
C ASP A 291 1.76 20.88 -6.29
N GLY A 292 1.97 20.97 -4.98
CA GLY A 292 1.18 20.25 -3.99
C GLY A 292 1.37 18.72 -3.98
N LEU A 293 2.21 18.14 -4.83
CA LEU A 293 2.57 16.72 -4.75
C LEU A 293 3.41 16.48 -3.49
N ARG A 294 2.98 15.53 -2.67
CA ARG A 294 3.71 15.03 -1.51
C ARG A 294 3.89 13.53 -1.66
N TYR A 295 5.06 13.04 -1.30
CA TYR A 295 5.34 11.61 -1.32
C TYR A 295 6.06 11.13 -0.07
N SER A 296 5.93 9.84 0.20
CA SER A 296 6.76 9.09 1.15
C SER A 296 7.20 7.78 0.52
N ILE A 297 8.39 7.30 0.89
CA ILE A 297 8.89 5.98 0.47
C ILE A 297 8.89 5.06 1.69
N GLY A 298 8.18 3.93 1.59
CA GLY A 298 8.36 2.81 2.51
C GLY A 298 9.56 1.99 2.04
N ASP A 299 10.65 2.02 2.80
CA ASP A 299 11.88 1.29 2.47
C ASP A 299 11.77 -0.19 2.85
N PHE A 300 11.04 -0.94 2.03
CA PHE A 300 10.88 -2.37 2.20
C PHE A 300 12.20 -3.13 1.98
N TYR A 301 13.05 -2.67 1.07
CA TYR A 301 14.38 -3.27 0.87
C TYR A 301 15.23 -3.21 2.14
N GLY A 302 15.37 -2.01 2.73
CA GLY A 302 16.09 -1.82 3.99
C GLY A 302 15.44 -2.57 5.15
N PHE A 303 14.11 -2.53 5.26
CA PHE A 303 13.36 -3.27 6.28
C PHE A 303 13.61 -4.79 6.20
N SER A 304 13.54 -5.37 5.00
CA SER A 304 13.81 -6.80 4.79
C SER A 304 15.25 -7.16 5.14
N ASN A 305 16.24 -6.38 4.70
CA ASN A 305 17.64 -6.64 5.02
C ASN A 305 17.92 -6.53 6.53
N GLY A 306 17.33 -5.55 7.21
CA GLY A 306 17.42 -5.42 8.67
C GLY A 306 16.82 -6.64 9.39
N THR A 307 15.68 -7.13 8.90
CA THR A 307 15.02 -8.33 9.43
C THR A 307 15.88 -9.58 9.21
N PHE A 308 16.46 -9.75 8.02
CA PHE A 308 17.31 -10.90 7.71
C PHE A 308 18.62 -10.89 8.52
N ALA A 309 19.17 -9.70 8.80
CA ALA A 309 20.37 -9.55 9.59
C ALA A 309 20.14 -9.80 11.09
N ASN A 310 18.94 -9.50 11.61
CA ASN A 310 18.59 -9.75 13.00
C ASN A 310 17.13 -10.24 13.17
N PRO A 311 16.85 -11.51 12.82
CA PRO A 311 15.50 -12.07 12.90
C PRO A 311 14.88 -11.97 14.30
N GLY A 312 15.70 -12.22 15.34
CA GLY A 312 15.24 -12.20 16.73
C GLY A 312 14.72 -10.84 17.19
N ALA A 313 15.23 -9.73 16.64
CA ALA A 313 14.70 -8.39 16.92
C ALA A 313 13.33 -8.14 16.25
N SER A 314 13.00 -8.88 15.21
CA SER A 314 11.72 -8.81 14.49
C SER A 314 10.71 -9.85 14.97
N GLY A 315 11.03 -10.62 16.03
CA GLY A 315 10.17 -11.68 16.55
C GLY A 315 10.13 -12.93 15.67
N THR A 316 11.16 -13.13 14.83
CA THR A 316 11.32 -14.26 13.91
C THR A 316 12.55 -15.10 14.21
#